data_AF-A0A954NYD1-F1
#
_entry.id   AF-A0A954NYD1-F1
#
_cell.length_a   1.000
_cell.length_b   1.000
_cell.length_c   1.000
_cell.angle_alpha   90.00
_cell.angle_beta   90.00
_cell.angle_gamma   90.00
#
_symmetry.space_group_name_H-M   'P 1'
#
loop_
_entity.id
_entity.type
_entity.pdbx_description
1 polymer ?
#
loop_
_entity_poly.entity_id
_entity_poly.type
_entity_poly.pdbx_seq_one_letter_code
_entity_poly.pdbx_strand_id
1 'polypeptide(L)'
;MGGLPWTRELQLLRECCRWHRLPLESRFITEQLMAASPSPDVLQTGIYGESPHLLSLARALVADGRFRLVRAAATGKHSGELLQAIPGLQLTDDWQELPGSGLQAVIICVPPGEDSGAIRQLATDIPRVVLLIDQVPDLTLLYELSLIRDDTGVLLLPWLPELPAVAAPVDDSAGTAAEAPLRFVQVETEYQATGGQNSGFVQRSIVEQQLLLDLLLLNRYCGDFSRISAVFSGPETGLVAHATVTLETVSKLPISWTMRAAERPMWRMQISRDAREQRLEGGQQGNTLGEERRLAWNGAAAENSGRENSSAAAIPARLAESRPVAGAAPADSETDWSRFLRTMETLDATRRSARRGRTVDLHFETTSERSQFKTHMIAVGCGLLTLTLLAVVLVLLLGEIFKPPVFVMQVARLAVFAPLAGFLLLQLLLLIARPNREEGRRRTANQPAEAEPAKNAAVGSPADHRTGD
;
A
#
# COMPACT_ATOMS: atom_id res chain seq x y z
N MET A 1 -28.42 -6.61 15.01
CA MET A 1 -28.38 -7.83 15.85
C MET A 1 -28.97 -8.98 15.04
N GLY A 2 -28.14 -9.64 14.23
CA GLY A 2 -28.54 -10.78 13.40
C GLY A 2 -27.44 -11.81 13.45
N GLY A 3 -27.54 -12.75 14.39
CA GLY A 3 -26.61 -13.87 14.49
C GLY A 3 -26.92 -14.90 13.41
N LEU A 4 -25.87 -15.39 12.75
CA LEU A 4 -25.92 -16.43 11.72
C LEU A 4 -26.69 -17.68 12.21
N PRO A 5 -27.55 -18.29 11.36
CA PRO A 5 -28.45 -19.39 11.76
C PRO A 5 -27.75 -20.74 12.04
N TRP A 6 -26.47 -20.89 11.70
CA TRP A 6 -25.75 -22.18 11.75
C TRP A 6 -25.45 -22.71 13.15
N THR A 7 -25.44 -21.86 14.18
CA THR A 7 -25.11 -22.29 15.55
C THR A 7 -26.26 -23.03 16.24
N ARG A 8 -27.51 -22.79 15.84
CA ARG A 8 -28.68 -23.46 16.43
C ARG A 8 -28.87 -24.89 15.94
N GLU A 9 -28.61 -25.17 14.66
CA GLU A 9 -28.72 -26.53 14.11
C GLU A 9 -27.64 -27.46 14.66
N LEU A 10 -26.42 -26.97 14.86
CA LEU A 10 -25.35 -27.75 15.50
C LEU A 10 -25.60 -28.01 17.00
N GLN A 11 -26.27 -27.07 17.70
CA GLN A 11 -26.72 -27.31 19.08
C GLN A 11 -27.86 -28.33 19.15
N LEU A 12 -28.82 -28.27 18.22
CA LEU A 12 -29.92 -29.24 18.13
C LEU A 12 -29.43 -30.65 17.75
N LEU A 13 -28.42 -30.77 16.87
CA LEU A 13 -27.78 -32.06 16.57
C LEU A 13 -27.04 -32.62 17.79
N ARG A 14 -26.37 -31.77 18.58
CA ARG A 14 -25.73 -32.17 19.85
C ARG A 14 -26.74 -32.64 20.90
N GLU A 15 -27.90 -31.99 21.00
CA GLU A 15 -28.95 -32.39 21.94
C GLU A 15 -29.71 -33.64 21.47
N CYS A 16 -30.00 -33.79 20.17
CA CYS A 16 -30.59 -35.01 19.60
C CYS A 16 -29.68 -36.24 19.78
N CYS A 17 -28.37 -36.11 19.58
CA CYS A 17 -27.41 -37.19 19.84
C CYS A 17 -27.31 -37.57 21.34
N ARG A 18 -27.76 -36.71 22.25
CA ARG A 18 -27.75 -36.98 23.70
C ARG A 18 -28.98 -37.78 24.15
N TRP A 19 -30.08 -37.72 23.42
CA TRP A 19 -31.37 -38.34 23.80
C TRP A 19 -31.68 -39.66 23.09
N HIS A 20 -31.03 -39.97 21.96
CA HIS A 20 -31.17 -41.27 21.32
C HIS A 20 -29.91 -42.10 21.51
N ARG A 21 -30.05 -43.21 22.26
CA ARG A 21 -29.08 -44.33 22.32
C ARG A 21 -28.99 -44.97 20.93
N LEU A 22 -28.31 -44.31 20.00
CA LEU A 22 -27.94 -44.91 18.73
C LEU A 22 -26.80 -45.92 18.96
N PRO A 23 -26.77 -47.01 18.18
CA PRO A 23 -25.74 -48.05 18.29
C PRO A 23 -24.33 -47.49 18.05
N LEU A 24 -23.35 -48.07 18.74
CA LEU A 24 -21.94 -47.64 18.83
C LEU A 24 -21.22 -47.41 17.48
N GLU A 25 -21.76 -47.89 16.37
CA GLU A 25 -21.17 -47.72 15.03
C GLU A 25 -21.27 -46.28 14.48
N SER A 26 -22.23 -45.46 14.93
CA SER A 26 -22.34 -44.06 14.48
C SER A 26 -21.39 -43.09 15.19
N ARG A 27 -20.80 -43.49 16.33
CA ARG A 27 -19.76 -42.72 17.02
C ARG A 27 -18.44 -42.69 16.25
N PHE A 28 -18.11 -43.76 15.54
CA PHE A 28 -16.89 -43.84 14.73
C PHE A 28 -16.89 -42.86 13.55
N ILE A 29 -18.05 -42.68 12.90
CA ILE A 29 -18.21 -41.72 11.80
C ILE A 29 -18.16 -40.28 12.32
N THR A 30 -18.73 -40.01 13.49
CA THR A 30 -18.70 -38.67 14.10
C THR A 30 -17.31 -38.33 14.65
N GLU A 31 -16.57 -39.30 15.23
CA GLU A 31 -15.19 -39.09 15.66
C GLU A 31 -14.22 -39.01 14.48
N GLN A 32 -14.41 -39.73 13.36
CA GLN A 32 -13.61 -39.53 12.16
C GLN A 32 -13.91 -38.20 11.44
N LEU A 33 -15.16 -37.75 11.42
CA LEU A 33 -15.53 -36.43 10.87
C LEU A 33 -15.08 -35.27 11.79
N MET A 34 -15.02 -35.47 13.10
CA MET A 34 -14.46 -34.47 14.03
C MET A 34 -12.93 -34.51 14.12
N ALA A 35 -12.29 -35.68 13.95
CA ALA A 35 -10.82 -35.80 13.87
C ALA A 35 -10.24 -35.26 12.55
N ALA A 36 -11.10 -35.03 11.54
CA ALA A 36 -10.73 -34.38 10.29
C ALA A 36 -11.14 -32.89 10.23
N SER A 37 -11.67 -32.30 11.31
CA SER A 37 -11.78 -30.84 11.36
C SER A 37 -10.37 -30.27 11.43
N PRO A 38 -9.93 -29.47 10.43
CA PRO A 38 -8.62 -28.86 10.46
C PRO A 38 -8.48 -28.07 11.77
N SER A 39 -7.30 -28.12 12.38
CA SER A 39 -6.97 -27.21 13.47
C SER A 39 -7.44 -25.80 13.08
N PRO A 40 -8.18 -25.08 13.94
CA PRO A 40 -8.73 -23.76 13.62
C PRO A 40 -7.68 -22.73 13.20
N ASP A 41 -6.39 -23.07 13.34
CA ASP A 41 -5.26 -22.21 13.04
C ASP A 41 -4.67 -22.40 11.63
N VAL A 42 -5.10 -23.40 10.85
CA VAL A 42 -4.57 -23.63 9.49
C VAL A 42 -5.38 -22.88 8.44
N LEU A 43 -4.77 -21.90 7.80
CA LEU A 43 -5.38 -21.07 6.78
C LEU A 43 -5.47 -21.80 5.44
N GLN A 44 -6.70 -21.97 4.93
CA GLN A 44 -6.93 -22.50 3.58
C GLN A 44 -6.65 -21.41 2.55
N THR A 45 -5.61 -21.62 1.73
CA THR A 45 -5.12 -20.62 0.79
C THR A 45 -5.22 -21.12 -0.65
N GLY A 46 -5.71 -20.26 -1.54
CA GLY A 46 -5.72 -20.47 -2.98
C GLY A 46 -4.59 -19.72 -3.69
N ILE A 47 -4.28 -20.15 -4.91
CA ILE A 47 -3.34 -19.47 -5.82
C ILE A 47 -4.08 -19.12 -7.11
N TYR A 48 -3.84 -17.93 -7.64
CA TYR A 48 -4.35 -17.50 -8.93
C TYR A 48 -3.24 -16.83 -9.76
N GLY A 49 -2.99 -17.31 -10.97
CA GLY A 49 -2.03 -16.73 -11.92
C GLY A 49 -0.65 -17.41 -11.96
N GLU A 50 0.24 -16.87 -12.78
CA GLU A 50 1.57 -17.41 -13.08
C GLU A 50 2.65 -16.37 -12.74
N SER A 51 3.65 -16.76 -11.95
CA SER A 51 4.82 -15.93 -11.66
C SER A 51 6.05 -16.79 -11.40
N PRO A 52 7.26 -16.38 -11.83
CA PRO A 52 8.49 -17.12 -11.55
C PRO A 52 8.78 -17.28 -10.04
N HIS A 53 8.25 -16.37 -9.20
CA HIS A 53 8.45 -16.43 -7.75
C HIS A 53 7.40 -17.29 -7.02
N LEU A 54 6.37 -17.76 -7.73
CA LEU A 54 5.24 -18.49 -7.16
C LEU A 54 5.67 -19.78 -6.46
N LEU A 55 6.55 -20.57 -7.09
CA LEU A 55 6.98 -21.86 -6.53
C LEU A 55 7.76 -21.68 -5.22
N SER A 56 8.65 -20.68 -5.17
CA SER A 56 9.42 -20.34 -3.96
C SER A 56 8.52 -19.87 -2.83
N LEU A 57 7.53 -19.03 -3.14
CA LEU A 57 6.51 -18.59 -2.18
C LEU A 57 5.69 -19.77 -1.66
N ALA A 58 5.19 -20.61 -2.56
CA ALA A 58 4.33 -21.72 -2.21
C ALA A 58 5.06 -22.72 -1.30
N ARG A 59 6.33 -23.01 -1.57
CA ARG A 59 7.19 -23.83 -0.70
C ARG A 59 7.38 -23.20 0.68
N ALA A 60 7.61 -21.89 0.74
CA ALA A 60 7.78 -21.19 2.02
C ALA A 60 6.50 -21.24 2.87
N LEU A 61 5.33 -21.07 2.26
CA LEU A 61 4.05 -21.16 2.95
C LEU A 61 3.74 -22.57 3.47
N VAL A 62 4.03 -23.60 2.68
CA VAL A 62 3.87 -25.00 3.12
C VAL A 62 4.82 -25.33 4.26
N ALA A 63 6.08 -24.86 4.19
CA ALA A 63 7.08 -25.09 5.22
C ALA A 63 6.72 -24.44 6.57
N ASP A 64 5.99 -23.33 6.56
CA ASP A 64 5.53 -22.64 7.78
C ASP A 64 4.44 -23.41 8.54
N GLY A 65 3.67 -24.28 7.86
CA GLY A 65 2.68 -25.17 8.46
C GLY A 65 1.37 -24.50 8.90
N ARG A 66 1.30 -23.17 9.00
CA ARG A 66 0.04 -22.42 9.24
C ARG A 66 -0.81 -22.27 7.98
N PHE A 67 -0.27 -22.62 6.81
CA PHE A 67 -0.93 -22.49 5.52
C PHE A 67 -1.16 -23.85 4.88
N ARG A 68 -2.35 -24.05 4.35
CA ARG A 68 -2.68 -25.19 3.49
C ARG A 68 -3.09 -24.68 2.12
N LEU A 69 -2.24 -24.91 1.13
CA LEU A 69 -2.56 -24.60 -0.27
C LEU A 69 -3.53 -25.66 -0.80
N VAL A 70 -4.79 -25.28 -1.04
CA VAL A 70 -5.86 -26.21 -1.39
C VAL A 70 -6.15 -26.20 -2.88
N ARG A 71 -6.19 -25.01 -3.49
CA ARG A 71 -6.54 -24.82 -4.90
C ARG A 71 -5.59 -23.87 -5.60
N ALA A 72 -5.39 -24.11 -6.89
CA ALA A 72 -4.62 -23.24 -7.77
C ALA A 72 -5.34 -23.12 -9.12
N ALA A 73 -5.47 -21.88 -9.61
CA ALA A 73 -6.07 -21.59 -10.90
C ALA A 73 -5.11 -20.79 -11.79
N ALA A 74 -5.17 -21.04 -13.11
CA ALA A 74 -4.38 -20.30 -14.11
C ALA A 74 -2.86 -20.28 -13.83
N THR A 75 -2.27 -21.37 -13.32
CA THR A 75 -0.84 -21.43 -12.95
C THR A 75 0.11 -21.72 -14.11
N GLY A 76 -0.40 -21.82 -15.33
CA GLY A 76 0.40 -21.94 -16.55
C GLY A 76 1.44 -23.07 -16.47
N LYS A 77 2.71 -22.73 -16.72
CA LYS A 77 3.82 -23.69 -16.80
C LYS A 77 4.22 -24.27 -15.44
N HIS A 78 3.88 -23.59 -14.34
CA HIS A 78 4.26 -24.02 -12.99
C HIS A 78 3.33 -25.08 -12.39
N SER A 79 2.23 -25.41 -13.07
CA SER A 79 1.22 -26.38 -12.63
C SER A 79 1.82 -27.74 -12.20
N GLY A 80 2.74 -28.29 -12.99
CA GLY A 80 3.39 -29.57 -12.69
C GLY A 80 4.33 -29.50 -11.49
N GLU A 81 5.11 -28.42 -11.38
CA GLU A 81 6.04 -28.19 -10.27
C GLU A 81 5.30 -27.94 -8.94
N LEU A 82 4.15 -27.26 -9.00
CA LEU A 82 3.29 -27.03 -7.84
C LEU A 82 2.67 -28.33 -7.32
N LEU A 83 2.17 -29.20 -8.21
CA LEU A 83 1.64 -30.52 -7.82
C LEU A 83 2.71 -31.41 -7.17
N GLN A 84 3.94 -31.36 -7.67
CA GLN A 84 5.06 -32.09 -7.08
C GLN A 84 5.46 -31.53 -5.70
N ALA A 85 5.44 -30.20 -5.55
CA ALA A 85 5.81 -29.54 -4.30
C ALA A 85 4.72 -29.61 -3.22
N ILE A 86 3.44 -29.72 -3.62
CA ILE A 86 2.27 -29.61 -2.73
C ILE A 86 1.32 -30.79 -2.98
N PRO A 87 1.53 -31.93 -2.29
CA PRO A 87 0.65 -33.07 -2.41
C PRO A 87 -0.80 -32.71 -2.01
N GLY A 88 -1.74 -32.95 -2.92
CA GLY A 88 -3.18 -32.69 -2.70
C GLY A 88 -3.67 -31.31 -3.14
N LEU A 89 -2.82 -30.48 -3.75
CA LEU A 89 -3.26 -29.27 -4.44
C LEU A 89 -4.20 -29.62 -5.60
N GLN A 90 -5.38 -29.00 -5.64
CA GLN A 90 -6.32 -29.13 -6.76
C GLN A 90 -6.04 -28.04 -7.79
N LEU A 91 -5.68 -28.43 -9.01
CA LEU A 91 -5.57 -27.52 -10.14
C LEU A 91 -6.94 -27.36 -10.81
N THR A 92 -7.27 -26.13 -11.17
CA THR A 92 -8.44 -25.81 -11.99
C THR A 92 -8.05 -24.80 -13.06
N ASP A 93 -8.71 -24.85 -14.21
CA ASP A 93 -8.49 -23.88 -15.28
C ASP A 93 -9.35 -22.62 -15.09
N ASP A 94 -10.40 -22.70 -14.27
CA ASP A 94 -11.35 -21.62 -14.03
C ASP A 94 -11.14 -21.00 -12.63
N TRP A 95 -10.80 -19.70 -12.62
CA TRP A 95 -10.63 -18.95 -11.38
C TRP A 95 -11.93 -18.80 -10.59
N GLN A 96 -13.10 -18.89 -11.24
CA GLN A 96 -14.40 -18.76 -10.58
C GLN A 96 -14.67 -19.89 -9.58
N GLU A 97 -13.92 -20.99 -9.64
CA GLU A 97 -14.00 -22.07 -8.66
C GLU A 97 -13.27 -21.77 -7.34
N LEU A 98 -12.46 -20.70 -7.27
CA LEU A 98 -11.72 -20.35 -6.06
C LEU A 98 -12.64 -19.85 -4.92
N PRO A 99 -13.53 -18.86 -5.11
CA PRO A 99 -14.41 -18.37 -4.03
C PRO A 99 -15.28 -19.44 -3.36
N GLY A 100 -15.78 -20.41 -4.13
CA GLY A 100 -16.70 -21.46 -3.64
C GLY A 100 -16.06 -22.52 -2.75
N SER A 101 -14.74 -22.51 -2.58
CA SER A 101 -14.00 -23.61 -1.93
C SER A 101 -13.70 -23.40 -0.45
N GLY A 102 -14.21 -22.33 0.16
CA GLY A 102 -14.00 -22.02 1.58
C GLY A 102 -12.61 -21.42 1.89
N LEU A 103 -11.96 -20.83 0.89
CA LEU A 103 -10.66 -20.19 1.06
C LEU A 103 -10.73 -19.02 2.02
N GLN A 104 -9.70 -18.90 2.85
CA GLN A 104 -9.52 -17.81 3.81
C GLN A 104 -8.45 -16.82 3.35
N ALA A 105 -7.67 -17.19 2.34
CA ALA A 105 -6.70 -16.33 1.68
C ALA A 105 -6.53 -16.73 0.21
N VAL A 106 -6.14 -15.78 -0.63
CA VAL A 106 -5.73 -16.03 -2.01
C VAL A 106 -4.45 -15.27 -2.32
N ILE A 107 -3.55 -15.92 -3.06
CA ILE A 107 -2.33 -15.33 -3.60
C ILE A 107 -2.57 -15.08 -5.08
N ILE A 108 -2.47 -13.82 -5.49
CA ILE A 108 -2.71 -13.38 -6.86
C ILE A 108 -1.36 -13.03 -7.48
N CYS A 109 -1.05 -13.72 -8.57
CA CYS A 109 0.20 -13.67 -9.33
C CYS A 109 -0.12 -13.39 -10.80
N VAL A 110 -0.87 -12.33 -11.09
CA VAL A 110 -1.35 -12.06 -12.44
C VAL A 110 -0.56 -10.90 -13.04
N PRO A 111 -0.03 -11.04 -14.26
CA PRO A 111 0.64 -9.94 -14.93
C PRO A 111 -0.33 -8.76 -15.15
N PRO A 112 0.16 -7.52 -15.11
CA PRO A 112 -0.66 -6.34 -15.27
C PRO A 112 -1.39 -6.34 -16.62
N GLY A 113 -2.70 -6.09 -16.59
CA GLY A 113 -3.56 -6.00 -17.77
C GLY A 113 -4.33 -7.28 -18.09
N GLU A 114 -3.96 -8.43 -17.52
CA GLU A 114 -4.78 -9.64 -17.59
C GLU A 114 -5.81 -9.67 -16.46
N ASP A 115 -7.05 -10.00 -16.83
CA ASP A 115 -8.21 -10.32 -15.98
C ASP A 115 -8.35 -9.50 -14.67
N SER A 116 -8.33 -8.17 -14.79
CA SER A 116 -8.67 -7.27 -13.66
C SER A 116 -10.04 -7.59 -13.02
N GLY A 117 -10.95 -8.21 -13.78
CA GLY A 117 -12.24 -8.69 -13.30
C GLY A 117 -12.10 -9.78 -12.24
N ALA A 118 -11.29 -10.81 -12.51
CA ALA A 118 -10.99 -11.86 -11.55
C ALA A 118 -10.38 -11.32 -10.27
N ILE A 119 -9.40 -10.41 -10.36
CA ILE A 119 -8.73 -9.84 -9.18
C ILE A 119 -9.74 -9.10 -8.28
N ARG A 120 -10.62 -8.29 -8.86
CA ARG A 120 -11.69 -7.58 -8.12
C ARG A 120 -12.66 -8.55 -7.46
N GLN A 121 -13.10 -9.58 -8.17
CA GLN A 121 -14.04 -10.57 -7.63
C GLN A 121 -13.41 -11.37 -6.50
N LEU A 122 -12.18 -11.86 -6.68
CA LEU A 122 -11.43 -12.58 -5.63
C LEU A 122 -11.22 -11.72 -4.39
N ALA A 123 -10.93 -10.42 -4.55
CA ALA A 123 -10.81 -9.50 -3.43
C ALA A 123 -12.14 -9.18 -2.73
N THR A 124 -13.26 -9.34 -3.43
CA THR A 124 -14.60 -9.16 -2.86
C THR A 124 -15.01 -10.40 -2.05
N ASP A 125 -14.72 -11.60 -2.57
CA ASP A 125 -15.23 -12.85 -2.00
C ASP A 125 -14.30 -13.48 -0.94
N ILE A 126 -12.99 -13.21 -1.00
CA ILE A 126 -11.98 -13.84 -0.14
C ILE A 126 -11.42 -12.81 0.85
N PRO A 127 -11.43 -13.08 2.17
CA PRO A 127 -11.15 -12.07 3.19
C PRO A 127 -9.68 -11.64 3.30
N ARG A 128 -8.75 -12.36 2.65
CA ARG A 128 -7.34 -12.00 2.60
C ARG A 128 -6.79 -12.19 1.20
N VAL A 129 -6.15 -11.17 0.65
CA VAL A 129 -5.53 -11.19 -0.67
C VAL A 129 -4.07 -10.78 -0.54
N VAL A 130 -3.18 -11.64 -1.05
CA VAL A 130 -1.77 -11.31 -1.25
C VAL A 130 -1.56 -11.03 -2.73
N LEU A 131 -1.14 -9.81 -3.06
CA LEU A 131 -0.78 -9.45 -4.43
C LEU A 131 0.72 -9.63 -4.62
N LEU A 132 1.12 -10.61 -5.41
CA LEU A 132 2.50 -10.77 -5.85
C LEU A 132 2.79 -9.74 -6.94
N ILE A 133 3.72 -8.82 -6.65
CA ILE A 133 4.09 -7.73 -7.56
C ILE A 133 5.40 -8.12 -8.26
N ASP A 134 5.28 -8.78 -9.40
CA ASP A 134 6.40 -9.09 -10.30
C ASP A 134 6.53 -8.08 -11.44
N GLN A 135 5.49 -7.32 -11.71
CA GLN A 135 5.49 -6.18 -12.62
C GLN A 135 4.74 -5.02 -11.98
N VAL A 136 4.99 -3.81 -12.49
CA VAL A 136 4.33 -2.60 -11.99
C VAL A 136 2.82 -2.67 -12.30
N PRO A 137 1.93 -2.78 -11.29
CA PRO A 137 0.50 -2.89 -11.51
C PRO A 137 -0.09 -1.58 -12.04
N ASP A 138 -1.28 -1.66 -12.63
CA ASP A 138 -2.02 -0.45 -13.01
C ASP A 138 -2.55 0.28 -11.77
N LEU A 139 -2.36 1.59 -11.73
CA LEU A 139 -2.75 2.42 -10.59
C LEU A 139 -4.28 2.45 -10.41
N THR A 140 -5.04 2.37 -11.52
CA THR A 140 -6.52 2.32 -11.48
C THR A 140 -7.00 1.10 -10.72
N LEU A 141 -6.43 -0.07 -11.04
CA LEU A 141 -6.75 -1.33 -10.36
C LEU A 141 -6.44 -1.24 -8.86
N LEU A 142 -5.32 -0.62 -8.47
CA LEU A 142 -4.98 -0.47 -7.05
C LEU A 142 -5.97 0.44 -6.29
N TYR A 143 -6.48 1.49 -6.93
CA TYR A 143 -7.55 2.30 -6.33
C TYR A 143 -8.86 1.52 -6.22
N GLU A 144 -9.23 0.75 -7.23
CA GLU A 144 -10.43 -0.12 -7.18
C GLU A 144 -10.30 -1.14 -6.05
N LEU A 145 -9.13 -1.77 -5.88
CA LEU A 145 -8.88 -2.68 -4.77
C LEU A 145 -8.93 -1.97 -3.42
N SER A 146 -8.45 -0.72 -3.34
CA SER A 146 -8.56 0.08 -2.12
C SER A 146 -10.03 0.34 -1.76
N LEU A 147 -10.88 0.65 -2.73
CA LEU A 147 -12.32 0.79 -2.52
C LEU A 147 -12.96 -0.52 -2.04
N ILE A 148 -12.63 -1.64 -2.68
CA ILE A 148 -13.11 -2.97 -2.25
C ILE A 148 -12.68 -3.24 -0.80
N ARG A 149 -11.44 -2.92 -0.43
CA ARG A 149 -10.95 -3.04 0.95
C ARG A 149 -11.72 -2.18 1.93
N ASP A 150 -12.02 -0.94 1.58
CA ASP A 150 -12.78 -0.05 2.45
C ASP A 150 -14.24 -0.53 2.61
N ASP A 151 -14.82 -1.09 1.56
CA ASP A 151 -16.20 -1.59 1.55
C ASP A 151 -16.36 -2.96 2.25
N THR A 152 -15.46 -3.91 2.00
CA THR A 152 -15.58 -5.30 2.49
C THR A 152 -14.74 -5.59 3.72
N GLY A 153 -13.75 -4.73 4.03
CA GLY A 153 -12.74 -4.99 5.05
C GLY A 153 -11.71 -6.05 4.64
N VAL A 154 -11.60 -6.39 3.34
CA VAL A 154 -10.60 -7.36 2.87
C VAL A 154 -9.19 -6.91 3.23
N LEU A 155 -8.38 -7.85 3.74
CA LEU A 155 -6.97 -7.60 4.00
C LEU A 155 -6.19 -7.69 2.68
N LEU A 156 -5.70 -6.55 2.19
CA LEU A 156 -4.82 -6.48 1.03
C LEU A 156 -3.35 -6.38 1.48
N LEU A 157 -2.53 -7.31 1.02
CA LEU A 157 -1.10 -7.36 1.32
C LEU A 157 -0.30 -7.33 0.01
N PRO A 158 0.46 -6.25 -0.27
CA PRO A 158 1.39 -6.25 -1.38
C PRO A 158 2.62 -7.10 -1.01
N TRP A 159 2.98 -8.04 -1.87
CA TRP A 159 4.21 -8.82 -1.75
C TRP A 159 5.21 -8.45 -2.84
N LEU A 160 6.42 -8.11 -2.42
CA LEU A 160 7.54 -7.81 -3.31
C LEU A 160 8.68 -8.79 -3.01
N PRO A 161 9.05 -9.66 -3.97
CA PRO A 161 10.02 -10.73 -3.74
C PRO A 161 11.44 -10.21 -3.46
N GLU A 162 11.79 -9.03 -3.98
CA GLU A 162 13.17 -8.53 -4.04
C GLU A 162 13.50 -7.39 -3.07
N LEU A 163 12.59 -7.02 -2.16
CA LEU A 163 12.96 -6.03 -1.15
C LEU A 163 14.08 -6.63 -0.29
N PRO A 164 15.30 -6.05 -0.29
CA PRO A 164 16.33 -6.51 0.60
C PRO A 164 15.77 -6.44 2.01
N ALA A 165 16.06 -7.46 2.81
CA ALA A 165 15.83 -7.43 4.25
C ALA A 165 16.78 -6.40 4.84
N VAL A 166 16.55 -5.12 4.55
CA VAL A 166 17.24 -4.05 5.23
C VAL A 166 16.63 -4.07 6.61
N ALA A 167 17.47 -4.39 7.59
CA ALA A 167 17.13 -4.17 8.98
C ALA A 167 16.49 -2.78 9.05
N ALA A 168 15.35 -2.67 9.74
CA ALA A 168 14.80 -1.37 10.08
C ALA A 168 15.97 -0.48 10.51
N PRO A 169 16.01 0.81 10.12
CA PRO A 169 17.03 1.72 10.64
C PRO A 169 17.12 1.43 12.13
N VAL A 170 18.32 1.08 12.60
CA VAL A 170 18.53 0.51 13.93
C VAL A 170 18.14 1.57 14.96
N ASP A 171 16.84 1.65 15.21
CA ASP A 171 16.15 2.55 16.13
C ASP A 171 15.34 1.60 16.99
N ASP A 172 15.89 1.27 18.17
CA ASP A 172 15.13 1.06 19.42
C ASP A 172 15.91 0.42 20.58
N SER A 173 17.25 0.42 20.57
CA SER A 173 17.98 -0.06 21.75
C SER A 173 19.16 0.81 22.18
N ALA A 174 18.87 2.09 22.47
CA ALA A 174 19.36 2.81 23.66
C ALA A 174 19.01 4.30 23.52
N GLY A 175 17.80 4.67 23.93
CA GLY A 175 17.38 6.08 23.94
C GLY A 175 18.39 6.95 24.69
N THR A 176 18.91 8.00 24.02
CA THR A 176 19.37 9.28 24.60
C THR A 176 20.13 10.19 23.62
N ALA A 177 20.49 9.75 22.41
CA ALA A 177 21.06 10.66 21.41
C ALA A 177 20.01 10.96 20.34
N ALA A 178 19.54 12.22 20.27
CA ALA A 178 18.73 12.70 19.15
C ALA A 178 19.47 12.36 17.85
N GLU A 179 18.89 11.48 17.03
CA GLU A 179 19.50 11.11 15.76
C GLU A 179 19.70 12.37 14.94
N ALA A 180 20.94 12.58 14.47
CA ALA A 180 21.26 13.62 13.52
C ALA A 180 20.29 13.55 12.32
N PRO A 181 19.69 14.68 11.90
CA PRO A 181 18.74 14.69 10.80
C PRO A 181 19.42 14.21 9.51
N LEU A 182 18.66 13.47 8.70
CA LEU A 182 19.06 13.12 7.34
C LEU A 182 19.30 14.41 6.54
N ARG A 183 20.42 14.48 5.82
CA ARG A 183 20.76 15.62 4.96
C ARG A 183 20.54 15.34 3.48
N PHE A 184 20.90 14.13 3.06
CA PHE A 184 20.81 13.72 1.67
C PHE A 184 20.83 12.20 1.56
N VAL A 185 20.10 11.67 0.58
CA VAL A 185 20.12 10.24 0.24
C VAL A 185 20.38 10.09 -1.26
N GLN A 186 21.30 9.22 -1.63
CA GLN A 186 21.60 8.88 -3.01
C GLN A 186 21.44 7.40 -3.24
N VAL A 187 20.73 7.03 -4.31
CA VAL A 187 20.60 5.66 -4.77
C VAL A 187 21.17 5.58 -6.17
N GLU A 188 22.12 4.67 -6.38
CA GLU A 188 22.73 4.37 -7.66
C GLU A 188 22.49 2.90 -7.99
N THR A 189 21.86 2.67 -9.13
CA THR A 189 21.58 1.33 -9.62
C THR A 189 22.20 1.13 -11.00
N GLU A 190 23.08 0.16 -11.10
CA GLU A 190 23.63 -0.33 -12.35
C GLU A 190 22.96 -1.65 -12.69
N TYR A 191 22.41 -1.75 -13.88
CA TYR A 191 21.70 -2.95 -14.33
C TYR A 191 22.44 -3.60 -15.48
N GLN A 192 22.56 -4.93 -15.43
CA GLN A 192 23.19 -5.68 -16.50
C GLN A 192 22.26 -5.73 -17.71
N ALA A 193 22.65 -5.06 -18.80
CA ALA A 193 21.91 -5.17 -20.05
C ALA A 193 21.92 -6.63 -20.51
N THR A 194 20.74 -7.20 -20.74
CA THR A 194 20.60 -8.59 -21.18
C THR A 194 21.33 -8.77 -22.51
N GLY A 195 22.30 -9.69 -22.55
CA GLY A 195 23.23 -9.88 -23.67
C GLY A 195 22.51 -9.98 -25.02
N GLY A 196 22.64 -8.93 -25.82
CA GLY A 196 22.07 -8.78 -27.15
C GLY A 196 22.66 -7.55 -27.84
N GLN A 197 22.26 -7.26 -29.07
CA GLN A 197 22.77 -6.12 -29.87
C GLN A 197 22.55 -4.73 -29.22
N ASN A 198 21.82 -4.67 -28.09
CA ASN A 198 21.50 -3.44 -27.34
C ASN A 198 22.32 -3.33 -26.05
N SER A 199 23.62 -3.63 -26.09
CA SER A 199 24.54 -3.41 -24.96
C SER A 199 24.60 -1.92 -24.62
N GLY A 200 23.99 -1.52 -23.51
CA GLY A 200 23.95 -0.12 -23.04
C GLY A 200 22.56 0.47 -22.80
N PHE A 201 21.49 -0.28 -23.06
CA PHE A 201 20.13 0.17 -22.77
C PHE A 201 19.40 -0.81 -21.84
N VAL A 202 18.53 -0.25 -21.00
CA VAL A 202 17.61 -1.00 -20.14
C VAL A 202 16.19 -0.77 -20.62
N GLN A 203 15.36 -1.81 -20.59
CA GLN A 203 13.93 -1.62 -20.88
C GLN A 203 13.28 -0.74 -19.82
N ARG A 204 12.40 0.16 -20.24
CA ARG A 204 11.69 1.08 -19.36
C ARG A 204 10.89 0.36 -18.26
N SER A 205 10.29 -0.79 -18.57
CA SER A 205 9.57 -1.61 -17.58
C SER A 205 10.49 -2.05 -16.42
N ILE A 206 11.72 -2.47 -16.73
CA ILE A 206 12.74 -2.84 -15.74
C ILE A 206 13.14 -1.62 -14.91
N VAL A 207 13.34 -0.45 -15.54
CA VAL A 207 13.65 0.80 -14.84
C VAL A 207 12.53 1.17 -13.85
N GLU A 208 11.27 1.07 -14.29
CA GLU A 208 10.11 1.40 -13.45
C GLU A 208 9.90 0.39 -12.32
N GLN A 209 10.15 -0.90 -12.57
CA GLN A 209 10.10 -1.94 -11.55
C GLN A 209 11.18 -1.76 -10.50
N GLN A 210 12.42 -1.50 -10.92
CA GLN A 210 13.52 -1.25 -9.99
C GLN A 210 13.28 0.03 -9.19
N LEU A 211 12.77 1.09 -9.85
CA LEU A 211 12.38 2.32 -9.17
C LEU A 211 11.26 2.08 -8.16
N LEU A 212 10.25 1.25 -8.45
CA LEU A 212 9.19 0.89 -7.50
C LEU A 212 9.77 0.27 -6.22
N LEU A 213 10.68 -0.70 -6.37
CA LEU A 213 11.35 -1.36 -5.24
C LEU A 213 12.16 -0.35 -4.41
N ASP A 214 12.93 0.51 -5.08
CA ASP A 214 13.75 1.51 -4.41
C ASP A 214 12.88 2.60 -3.74
N LEU A 215 11.75 2.99 -4.35
CA LEU A 215 10.82 3.94 -3.74
C LEU A 215 10.13 3.38 -2.50
N LEU A 216 9.82 2.08 -2.46
CA LEU A 216 9.27 1.44 -1.26
C LEU A 216 10.29 1.46 -0.12
N LEU A 217 11.56 1.22 -0.45
CA LEU A 217 12.65 1.34 0.49
C LEU A 217 12.81 2.79 0.97
N LEU A 218 12.89 3.74 0.04
CA LEU A 218 13.06 5.16 0.33
C LEU A 218 11.91 5.71 1.15
N ASN A 219 10.66 5.36 0.85
CA ASN A 219 9.49 5.78 1.62
C ASN A 219 9.61 5.29 3.07
N ARG A 220 10.05 4.03 3.27
CA ARG A 220 10.29 3.49 4.61
C ARG A 220 11.36 4.24 5.41
N TYR A 221 12.43 4.73 4.77
CA TYR A 221 13.53 5.44 5.45
C TYR A 221 13.34 6.95 5.55
N CYS A 222 12.71 7.56 4.54
CA CYS A 222 12.69 8.99 4.33
C CYS A 222 11.28 9.60 4.53
N GLY A 223 10.25 8.75 4.63
CA GLY A 223 8.85 9.15 4.70
C GLY A 223 8.27 9.57 3.34
N ASP A 224 7.16 10.31 3.40
CA ASP A 224 6.41 10.75 2.23
C ASP A 224 7.16 11.77 1.37
N PHE A 225 6.95 11.69 0.06
CA PHE A 225 7.51 12.60 -0.94
C PHE A 225 6.56 13.77 -1.24
N SER A 226 7.10 15.00 -1.37
CA SER A 226 6.33 16.19 -1.74
C SER A 226 6.61 16.68 -3.15
N ARG A 227 7.80 16.39 -3.72
CA ARG A 227 8.17 16.82 -5.08
C ARG A 227 8.99 15.78 -5.80
N ILE A 228 8.79 15.65 -7.11
CA ILE A 228 9.52 14.72 -7.97
C ILE A 228 9.90 15.39 -9.28
N SER A 229 11.15 15.24 -9.71
CA SER A 229 11.58 15.53 -11.08
C SER A 229 12.30 14.33 -11.67
N ALA A 230 11.96 13.95 -12.89
CA ALA A 230 12.54 12.79 -13.55
C ALA A 230 13.02 13.12 -14.96
N VAL A 231 14.16 12.55 -15.34
CA VAL A 231 14.77 12.67 -16.67
C VAL A 231 15.23 11.29 -17.10
N PHE A 232 14.67 10.78 -18.19
CA PHE A 232 15.09 9.52 -18.82
C PHE A 232 15.71 9.85 -20.18
N SER A 233 16.89 9.32 -20.47
CA SER A 233 17.57 9.45 -21.76
C SER A 233 17.70 8.10 -22.46
N GLY A 234 17.52 8.10 -23.78
CA GLY A 234 17.59 6.89 -24.61
C GLY A 234 17.21 7.19 -26.07
N PRO A 235 17.60 6.32 -27.03
CA PRO A 235 17.40 6.55 -28.46
C PRO A 235 15.96 6.32 -28.90
N GLU A 236 15.22 5.46 -28.20
CA GLU A 236 13.89 5.00 -28.61
C GLU A 236 12.91 5.01 -27.43
N THR A 237 11.62 5.10 -27.75
CA THR A 237 10.54 4.98 -26.77
C THR A 237 10.56 3.59 -26.15
N GLY A 238 11.01 3.49 -24.90
CA GLY A 238 11.02 2.24 -24.14
C GLY A 238 12.42 1.70 -23.82
N LEU A 239 13.47 2.27 -24.42
CA LEU A 239 14.85 1.98 -24.06
C LEU A 239 15.46 3.17 -23.33
N VAL A 240 16.09 2.89 -22.19
CA VAL A 240 16.66 3.90 -21.30
C VAL A 240 18.15 3.61 -21.13
N ALA A 241 19.00 4.55 -21.55
CA ALA A 241 20.44 4.51 -21.28
C ALA A 241 20.74 4.97 -19.86
N HIS A 242 20.07 6.05 -19.43
CA HIS A 242 20.22 6.63 -18.12
C HIS A 242 18.89 7.19 -17.61
N ALA A 243 18.56 6.89 -16.36
CA ALA A 243 17.42 7.47 -15.66
C ALA A 243 17.92 8.20 -14.43
N THR A 244 17.43 9.43 -14.22
CA THR A 244 17.64 10.19 -12.99
C THR A 244 16.30 10.65 -12.46
N VAL A 245 16.06 10.45 -11.17
CA VAL A 245 14.88 10.91 -10.45
C VAL A 245 15.34 11.65 -9.20
N THR A 246 15.00 12.94 -9.09
CA THR A 246 15.19 13.71 -7.87
C THR A 246 13.88 13.79 -7.12
N LEU A 247 13.91 13.42 -5.84
CA LEU A 247 12.75 13.43 -4.95
C LEU A 247 13.04 14.42 -3.81
N GLU A 248 11.99 15.04 -3.30
CA GLU A 248 12.04 15.82 -2.06
C GLU A 248 10.97 15.26 -1.12
N THR A 249 11.31 15.03 0.14
CA THR A 249 10.33 14.62 1.16
C THR A 249 9.56 15.79 1.72
N VAL A 250 8.47 15.54 2.45
CA VAL A 250 7.72 16.57 3.18
C VAL A 250 8.63 17.35 4.17
N SER A 251 9.66 16.70 4.70
CA SER A 251 10.69 17.31 5.56
C SER A 251 11.78 18.09 4.79
N LYS A 252 11.64 18.23 3.46
CA LYS A 252 12.61 18.85 2.54
C LYS A 252 13.94 18.11 2.43
N LEU A 253 13.96 16.80 2.69
CA LEU A 253 15.14 15.97 2.45
C LEU A 253 15.32 15.75 0.95
N PRO A 254 16.43 16.20 0.33
CA PRO A 254 16.73 15.89 -1.06
C PRO A 254 17.18 14.43 -1.22
N ILE A 255 16.64 13.77 -2.22
CA ILE A 255 16.98 12.39 -2.58
C ILE A 255 17.28 12.34 -4.08
N SER A 256 18.39 11.69 -4.44
CA SER A 256 18.77 11.46 -5.84
C SER A 256 18.78 9.97 -6.14
N TRP A 257 17.93 9.51 -7.04
CA TRP A 257 17.93 8.15 -7.55
C TRP A 257 18.44 8.15 -9.00
N THR A 258 19.38 7.27 -9.30
CA THR A 258 19.95 7.14 -10.65
C THR A 258 20.03 5.68 -11.04
N MET A 259 19.76 5.42 -12.32
CA MET A 259 19.93 4.10 -12.90
C MET A 259 20.64 4.18 -14.25
N ARG A 260 21.55 3.25 -14.52
CA ARG A 260 22.25 3.13 -15.81
C ARG A 260 22.48 1.67 -16.20
N ALA A 261 22.61 1.42 -17.49
CA ALA A 261 23.13 0.14 -17.97
C ALA A 261 24.62 0.02 -17.64
N ALA A 262 25.05 -1.15 -17.16
CA ALA A 262 26.45 -1.47 -16.94
C ALA A 262 26.75 -2.94 -17.25
N GLU A 263 28.02 -3.31 -17.33
CA GLU A 263 28.43 -4.71 -17.52
C GLU A 263 28.22 -5.56 -16.26
N ARG A 264 28.34 -4.93 -15.09
CA ARG A 264 28.18 -5.58 -13.78
C ARG A 264 27.05 -4.90 -13.03
N PRO A 265 26.04 -5.66 -12.57
CA PRO A 265 24.97 -5.09 -11.78
C PRO A 265 25.50 -4.62 -10.42
N MET A 266 25.09 -3.43 -10.00
CA MET A 266 25.49 -2.81 -8.74
C MET A 266 24.31 -2.04 -8.18
N TRP A 267 24.08 -2.14 -6.89
CA TRP A 267 23.12 -1.29 -6.19
C TRP A 267 23.83 -0.63 -5.02
N ARG A 268 23.68 0.68 -4.87
CA ARG A 268 24.29 1.45 -3.80
C ARG A 268 23.29 2.45 -3.29
N MET A 269 23.15 2.53 -1.96
CA MET A 269 22.42 3.57 -1.28
C MET A 269 23.35 4.27 -0.29
N GLN A 270 23.56 5.56 -0.47
CA GLN A 270 24.35 6.41 0.41
C GLN A 270 23.41 7.31 1.19
N ILE A 271 23.53 7.27 2.51
CA ILE A 271 22.72 8.03 3.45
C ILE A 271 23.66 8.96 4.21
N SER A 272 23.46 10.27 4.09
CA SER A 272 24.26 11.28 4.80
C SER A 272 23.48 11.85 5.99
N ARG A 273 24.07 11.75 7.19
CA ARG A 273 23.56 12.34 8.44
C ARG A 273 24.65 13.22 9.05
N ASP A 274 24.43 14.53 9.11
CA ASP A 274 25.42 15.50 9.58
C ASP A 274 26.85 15.31 9.05
N ALA A 275 27.76 14.76 9.88
CA ALA A 275 29.17 14.50 9.56
C ALA A 275 29.47 13.01 9.31
N ARG A 276 28.45 12.15 9.37
CA ARG A 276 28.59 10.70 9.13
C ARG A 276 27.92 10.36 7.81
N GLU A 277 28.70 9.72 6.96
CA GLU A 277 28.21 9.09 5.75
C GLU A 277 28.06 7.59 6.01
N GLN A 278 26.87 7.07 5.74
CA GLN A 278 26.58 5.64 5.79
C GLN A 278 26.36 5.17 4.36
N ARG A 279 27.03 4.07 4.00
CA ARG A 279 26.94 3.50 2.66
C ARG A 279 26.49 2.06 2.76
N LEU A 280 25.38 1.78 2.09
CA LEU A 280 24.82 0.47 1.84
C LEU A 280 25.18 0.10 0.41
N GLU A 281 25.91 -0.99 0.24
CA GLU A 281 26.20 -1.55 -1.09
C GLU A 281 25.62 -2.95 -1.17
N GLY A 282 24.98 -3.25 -2.30
CA GLY A 282 24.54 -4.58 -2.68
C GLY A 282 25.04 -4.89 -4.09
N GLY A 283 25.86 -5.92 -4.23
CA GLY A 283 26.19 -6.50 -5.53
C GLY A 283 25.28 -7.68 -5.82
N GLN A 284 24.83 -7.83 -7.07
CA GLN A 284 24.20 -9.07 -7.51
C GLN A 284 25.32 -9.99 -8.00
N GLN A 285 25.60 -11.06 -7.24
CA GLN A 285 26.76 -11.92 -7.48
C GLN A 285 26.40 -13.19 -8.29
N GLY A 286 25.57 -13.07 -9.32
CA GLY A 286 25.17 -14.21 -10.13
C GLY A 286 24.05 -13.91 -11.10
N ASN A 287 23.88 -14.78 -12.09
CA ASN A 287 22.92 -14.61 -13.20
C ASN A 287 21.48 -15.04 -12.82
N THR A 288 21.24 -15.41 -11.57
CA THR A 288 19.94 -15.85 -11.05
C THR A 288 19.26 -14.71 -10.31
N LEU A 289 18.04 -14.37 -10.77
CA LEU A 289 17.11 -13.34 -10.31
C LEU A 289 16.55 -13.56 -8.87
N GLY A 290 17.38 -14.08 -7.96
CA GLY A 290 16.97 -14.35 -6.58
C GLY A 290 18.13 -14.41 -5.60
N GLU A 291 19.33 -13.95 -5.99
CA GLU A 291 20.46 -13.94 -5.08
C GLU A 291 20.43 -12.77 -4.10
N GLU A 292 20.71 -13.12 -2.85
CA GLU A 292 20.70 -12.32 -1.65
C GLU A 292 21.60 -11.07 -1.81
N ARG A 293 20.99 -9.87 -1.83
CA ARG A 293 21.73 -8.61 -1.72
C ARG A 293 22.43 -8.57 -0.36
N ARG A 294 23.73 -8.87 -0.34
CA ARG A 294 24.54 -8.68 0.87
C ARG A 294 24.76 -7.19 1.08
N LEU A 295 24.12 -6.65 2.12
CA LEU A 295 24.32 -5.28 2.55
C LEU A 295 25.56 -5.23 3.44
N ALA A 296 26.62 -4.58 2.97
CA ALA A 296 27.75 -4.21 3.81
C ALA A 296 27.49 -2.84 4.44
N TRP A 297 27.69 -2.73 5.74
CA TRP A 297 27.56 -1.46 6.48
C TRP A 297 28.94 -0.93 6.83
N ASN A 298 29.31 0.25 6.31
CA ASN A 298 30.59 0.91 6.57
C ASN A 298 31.84 0.04 6.32
N GLY A 299 31.78 -0.88 5.34
CA GLY A 299 32.91 -1.76 5.00
C GLY A 299 33.24 -2.84 6.05
N ALA A 300 32.61 -2.81 7.22
CA ALA A 300 32.55 -3.97 8.08
C ALA A 300 31.55 -4.93 7.43
N ALA A 301 32.05 -6.05 6.89
CA ALA A 301 31.18 -7.17 6.58
C ALA A 301 30.46 -7.50 7.88
N ALA A 302 29.16 -7.18 7.96
CA ALA A 302 28.35 -7.72 9.02
C ALA A 302 28.50 -9.23 8.88
N GLU A 303 29.19 -9.86 9.84
CA GLU A 303 29.19 -11.31 9.99
C GLU A 303 27.75 -11.69 10.33
N ASN A 304 26.92 -11.76 9.29
CA ASN A 304 25.53 -12.13 9.38
C ASN A 304 25.50 -13.56 9.89
N SER A 305 24.97 -13.73 11.10
CA SER A 305 24.27 -14.95 11.51
C SER A 305 23.35 -15.37 10.37
N GLY A 306 23.82 -16.33 9.56
CA GLY A 306 23.27 -16.70 8.25
C GLY A 306 21.96 -17.48 8.28
N ARG A 307 20.97 -17.02 9.04
CA ARG A 307 19.60 -17.55 9.03
C ARG A 307 18.66 -16.42 9.43
N GLU A 308 17.52 -16.32 8.74
CA GLU A 308 16.44 -15.31 8.89
C GLU A 308 16.75 -14.01 8.11
N ASN A 309 16.10 -13.65 7.01
CA ASN A 309 14.80 -14.01 6.47
C ASN A 309 14.83 -13.86 4.94
N SER A 310 14.67 -14.97 4.22
CA SER A 310 14.18 -14.90 2.85
C SER A 310 12.87 -14.09 2.85
N SER A 311 12.68 -13.16 1.92
CA SER A 311 11.45 -12.33 1.83
C SER A 311 10.18 -13.20 1.80
N ALA A 312 10.28 -14.44 1.31
CA ALA A 312 9.21 -15.43 1.29
C ALA A 312 8.83 -15.96 2.69
N ALA A 313 9.76 -16.01 3.64
CA ALA A 313 9.52 -16.49 5.01
C ALA A 313 8.83 -15.44 5.91
N ALA A 314 8.97 -14.15 5.62
CA ALA A 314 8.32 -13.08 6.37
C ALA A 314 6.80 -13.00 6.11
N ILE A 315 6.33 -13.51 4.96
CA ILE A 315 4.92 -13.47 4.56
C ILE A 315 4.06 -14.35 5.47
N PRO A 316 4.40 -15.63 5.74
CA PRO A 316 3.64 -16.44 6.67
C PRO A 316 3.40 -15.75 8.01
N ALA A 317 4.44 -15.13 8.58
CA ALA A 317 4.34 -14.36 9.82
C ALA A 317 3.37 -13.19 9.69
N ARG A 318 3.55 -12.31 8.69
CA ARG A 318 2.67 -11.15 8.48
C ARG A 318 1.23 -11.55 8.23
N LEU A 319 0.99 -12.60 7.43
CA LEU A 319 -0.35 -13.03 7.07
C LEU A 319 -1.08 -13.72 8.24
N ALA A 320 -0.33 -14.40 9.10
CA ALA A 320 -0.86 -14.98 10.33
C ALA A 320 -1.13 -13.92 11.42
N GLU A 321 -0.26 -12.92 11.54
CA GLU A 321 -0.41 -11.80 12.49
C GLU A 321 -1.55 -10.85 12.09
N SER A 322 -1.78 -10.70 10.79
CA SER A 322 -2.83 -9.85 10.24
C SER A 322 -4.20 -10.50 10.41
N ARG A 323 -4.84 -10.25 11.57
CA ARG A 323 -6.24 -10.60 11.78
C ARG A 323 -7.14 -9.58 11.07
N PRO A 324 -8.06 -10.00 10.19
CA PRO A 324 -9.09 -9.11 9.66
C PRO A 324 -9.94 -8.64 10.84
N VAL A 325 -9.86 -7.35 11.18
CA VAL A 325 -10.67 -6.77 12.26
C VAL A 325 -12.03 -6.44 11.66
N ALA A 326 -12.97 -7.36 11.78
CA ALA A 326 -14.34 -7.16 11.31
C ALA A 326 -14.96 -5.93 12.01
N GLY A 327 -15.19 -4.86 11.25
CA GLY A 327 -15.96 -3.69 11.69
C GLY A 327 -15.20 -2.64 12.50
N ALA A 328 -13.87 -2.72 12.63
CA ALA A 328 -13.08 -1.60 13.13
C ALA A 328 -12.17 -1.09 12.00
N ALA A 329 -12.40 0.14 11.57
CA ALA A 329 -11.43 0.86 10.75
C ALA A 329 -10.08 0.81 11.50
N PRO A 330 -9.00 0.32 10.87
CA PRO A 330 -7.70 0.23 11.53
C PRO A 330 -7.30 1.63 11.99
N ALA A 331 -7.10 1.79 13.30
CA ALA A 331 -6.75 3.07 13.90
C ALA A 331 -5.42 3.57 13.35
N ASP A 332 -5.44 4.67 12.56
CA ASP A 332 -4.37 5.60 12.10
C ASP A 332 -2.95 5.08 11.77
N SER A 333 -2.62 3.81 11.96
CA SER A 333 -1.36 3.21 11.56
C SER A 333 -1.39 3.04 10.05
N GLU A 334 -0.54 3.77 9.35
CA GLU A 334 -0.36 3.66 7.92
C GLU A 334 -0.17 2.18 7.54
N THR A 335 -1.18 1.61 6.90
CA THR A 335 -1.15 0.20 6.51
C THR A 335 -0.16 0.00 5.37
N ASP A 336 0.47 -1.17 5.30
CA ASP A 336 1.43 -1.51 4.23
C ASP A 336 0.83 -1.28 2.83
N TRP A 337 -0.46 -1.50 2.68
CA TRP A 337 -1.21 -1.19 1.47
C TRP A 337 -1.29 0.31 1.15
N SER A 338 -1.60 1.16 2.13
CA SER A 338 -1.67 2.61 1.94
C SER A 338 -0.30 3.17 1.54
N ARG A 339 0.77 2.67 2.17
CA ARG A 339 2.14 3.02 1.80
C ARG A 339 2.48 2.57 0.38
N PHE A 340 2.11 1.34 0.03
CA PHE A 340 2.31 0.82 -1.32
C PHE A 340 1.57 1.66 -2.37
N LEU A 341 0.32 2.04 -2.12
CA LEU A 341 -0.47 2.90 -3.02
C LEU A 341 0.20 4.27 -3.24
N ARG A 342 0.66 4.93 -2.16
CA ARG A 342 1.40 6.20 -2.27
C ARG A 342 2.69 6.07 -3.06
N THR A 343 3.39 4.95 -2.90
CA THR A 343 4.58 4.67 -3.71
C THR A 343 4.23 4.47 -5.19
N MET A 344 3.10 3.84 -5.49
CA MET A 344 2.62 3.71 -6.86
C MET A 344 2.20 5.07 -7.48
N GLU A 345 1.60 5.96 -6.69
CA GLU A 345 1.32 7.35 -7.09
C GLU A 345 2.62 8.14 -7.37
N THR A 346 3.64 7.94 -6.55
CA THR A 346 4.99 8.50 -6.71
C THR A 346 5.62 8.03 -8.03
N LEU A 347 5.47 6.75 -8.34
CA LEU A 347 5.94 6.16 -9.60
C LEU A 347 5.19 6.74 -10.81
N ASP A 348 3.86 6.88 -10.74
CA ASP A 348 3.08 7.52 -11.80
C ASP A 348 3.47 9.00 -12.00
N ALA A 349 3.67 9.74 -10.91
CA ALA A 349 4.16 11.12 -10.97
C ALA A 349 5.56 11.20 -11.60
N THR A 350 6.42 10.22 -11.34
CA THR A 350 7.72 10.08 -12.02
C THR A 350 7.52 9.89 -13.53
N ARG A 351 6.63 9.00 -13.96
CA ARG A 351 6.29 8.80 -15.39
C ARG A 351 5.81 10.10 -16.04
N ARG A 352 4.94 10.84 -15.36
CA ARG A 352 4.41 12.15 -15.82
C ARG A 352 5.52 13.21 -15.88
N SER A 353 6.42 13.22 -14.92
CA SER A 353 7.57 14.15 -14.87
C SER A 353 8.53 13.86 -16.02
N ALA A 354 8.94 12.61 -16.20
CA ALA A 354 9.84 12.19 -17.28
C ALA A 354 9.27 12.52 -18.67
N ARG A 355 7.95 12.35 -18.88
CA ARG A 355 7.29 12.70 -20.14
C ARG A 355 7.23 14.21 -20.40
N ARG A 356 7.06 15.02 -19.34
CA ARG A 356 6.84 16.47 -19.47
C ARG A 356 8.11 17.30 -19.29
N GLY A 357 9.20 16.72 -18.80
CA GLY A 357 10.45 17.42 -18.50
C GLY A 357 10.31 18.49 -17.41
N ARG A 358 9.40 18.30 -16.45
CA ARG A 358 9.17 19.26 -15.35
C ARG A 358 8.92 18.57 -14.02
N THR A 359 9.23 19.26 -12.94
CA THR A 359 8.91 18.85 -11.57
C THR A 359 7.40 18.72 -11.40
N VAL A 360 6.97 17.67 -10.71
CA VAL A 360 5.59 17.40 -10.31
C VAL A 360 5.52 17.49 -8.79
N ASP A 361 4.66 18.37 -8.28
CA ASP A 361 4.38 18.43 -6.85
C ASP A 361 3.40 17.31 -6.47
N LEU A 362 3.83 16.45 -5.57
CA LEU A 362 3.01 15.41 -4.97
C LEU A 362 2.19 16.03 -3.85
N HIS A 363 0.89 16.11 -4.09
CA HIS A 363 -0.07 16.41 -3.05
C HIS A 363 -0.75 15.10 -2.70
N PHE A 364 -0.22 14.39 -1.70
CA PHE A 364 -0.94 13.33 -1.03
C PHE A 364 -2.05 13.97 -0.20
N GLU A 365 -3.06 14.52 -0.87
CA GLU A 365 -4.33 14.66 -0.23
C GLU A 365 -4.78 13.22 0.03
N THR A 366 -4.63 12.75 1.27
CA THR A 366 -5.55 11.73 1.75
C THR A 366 -6.90 12.22 1.29
N THR A 367 -7.58 11.47 0.42
CA THR A 367 -8.98 11.68 0.06
C THR A 367 -9.78 11.47 1.33
N SER A 368 -9.57 12.36 2.28
CA SER A 368 -10.37 12.47 3.47
C SER A 368 -11.73 12.80 2.91
N GLU A 369 -12.72 12.03 3.30
CA GLU A 369 -14.12 12.28 2.94
C GLU A 369 -14.44 13.78 3.15
N ARG A 370 -13.77 14.44 4.10
CA ARG A 370 -13.81 15.87 4.35
C ARG A 370 -13.46 16.79 3.15
N SER A 371 -12.45 16.48 2.33
CA SER A 371 -12.13 17.31 1.15
C SER A 371 -13.16 17.10 0.04
N GLN A 372 -13.62 15.86 -0.15
CA GLN A 372 -14.71 15.53 -1.08
C GLN A 372 -16.04 16.12 -0.63
N PHE A 373 -16.40 16.05 0.66
CA PHE A 373 -17.58 16.68 1.24
C PHE A 373 -17.55 18.20 1.04
N LYS A 374 -16.38 18.84 1.17
CA LYS A 374 -16.27 20.27 0.92
C LYS A 374 -16.58 20.61 -0.54
N THR A 375 -16.01 19.87 -1.48
CA THR A 375 -16.25 20.09 -2.92
C THR A 375 -17.70 19.78 -3.29
N HIS A 376 -18.28 18.69 -2.76
CA HIS A 376 -19.69 18.36 -2.94
C HIS A 376 -20.61 19.42 -2.35
N MET A 377 -20.35 19.92 -1.15
CA MET A 377 -21.16 21.00 -0.55
C MET A 377 -21.09 22.29 -1.37
N ILE A 378 -19.92 22.62 -1.96
CA ILE A 378 -19.77 23.77 -2.85
C ILE A 378 -20.55 23.56 -4.15
N ALA A 379 -20.41 22.40 -4.77
CA ALA A 379 -21.11 22.08 -6.02
C ALA A 379 -22.63 22.07 -5.84
N VAL A 380 -23.14 21.44 -4.77
CA VAL A 380 -24.56 21.44 -4.41
C VAL A 380 -25.05 22.86 -4.10
N GLY A 381 -24.28 23.65 -3.35
CA GLY A 381 -24.63 25.05 -3.06
C GLY A 381 -24.71 25.89 -4.34
N CYS A 382 -23.74 25.75 -5.25
CA CYS A 382 -23.75 26.46 -6.53
C CYS A 382 -24.93 26.03 -7.41
N GLY A 383 -25.18 24.72 -7.53
CA GLY A 383 -26.32 24.18 -8.27
C GLY A 383 -27.67 24.63 -7.71
N LEU A 384 -27.79 24.74 -6.38
CA LEU A 384 -29.01 25.24 -5.73
C LEU A 384 -29.25 26.72 -6.04
N LEU A 385 -28.20 27.54 -6.08
CA LEU A 385 -28.31 28.95 -6.43
C LEU A 385 -28.74 29.15 -7.89
N THR A 386 -28.15 28.40 -8.83
CA THR A 386 -28.52 28.48 -10.25
C THR A 386 -29.95 27.99 -10.49
N LEU A 387 -30.35 26.89 -9.83
CA LEU A 387 -31.73 26.39 -9.87
C LEU A 387 -32.72 27.40 -9.30
N THR A 388 -32.40 28.03 -8.16
CA THR A 388 -33.26 29.04 -7.53
C THR A 388 -33.44 30.24 -8.45
N LEU A 389 -32.36 30.73 -9.07
CA LEU A 389 -32.42 31.81 -10.05
C LEU A 389 -33.33 31.45 -11.23
N LEU A 390 -33.15 30.26 -11.82
CA LEU A 390 -33.98 29.78 -12.92
C LEU A 390 -35.45 29.66 -12.51
N ALA A 391 -35.71 29.12 -11.32
CA ALA A 391 -37.06 28.97 -10.77
C ALA A 391 -37.73 30.32 -10.51
N VAL A 392 -36.99 31.33 -10.04
CA VAL A 392 -37.51 32.70 -9.91
C VAL A 392 -37.90 33.24 -11.27
N VAL A 393 -37.04 33.10 -12.29
CA VAL A 393 -37.36 33.55 -13.66
C VAL A 393 -38.61 32.83 -14.20
N LEU A 394 -38.71 31.52 -13.99
CA LEU A 394 -39.86 30.73 -14.43
C LEU A 394 -41.16 31.17 -13.74
N VAL A 395 -41.13 31.39 -12.43
CA VAL A 395 -42.28 31.88 -11.66
C VAL A 395 -42.71 33.27 -12.12
N LEU A 396 -41.76 34.16 -12.45
CA LEU A 396 -42.07 35.48 -12.99
C LEU A 396 -42.72 35.38 -14.37
N LEU A 397 -42.19 34.53 -15.25
CA LEU A 397 -42.72 34.31 -16.60
C LEU A 397 -44.14 33.72 -16.56
N LEU A 398 -44.37 32.69 -15.75
CA LEU A 398 -45.69 32.10 -15.54
C LEU A 398 -46.67 33.09 -14.89
N GLY A 399 -46.17 33.92 -13.97
CA GLY A 399 -46.97 34.97 -13.33
C GLY A 399 -47.54 35.96 -14.35
N GLU A 400 -46.75 36.35 -15.35
CA GLU A 400 -47.18 37.27 -16.41
C GLU A 400 -48.21 36.62 -17.35
N ILE A 401 -48.02 35.34 -17.71
CA ILE A 401 -48.91 34.63 -18.64
C ILE A 401 -50.27 34.34 -18.01
N PHE A 402 -50.29 33.83 -16.78
CA PHE A 402 -51.52 33.29 -16.17
C PHE A 402 -52.21 34.28 -15.23
N LYS A 403 -51.55 35.37 -14.83
CA LYS A 403 -52.07 36.39 -13.88
C LYS A 403 -52.76 35.78 -12.65
N PRO A 404 -52.10 34.85 -11.92
CA PRO A 404 -52.71 34.19 -10.78
C PRO A 404 -53.00 35.17 -9.62
N PRO A 405 -53.95 34.84 -8.73
CA PRO A 405 -54.24 35.67 -7.56
C PRO A 405 -53.02 35.83 -6.65
N VAL A 406 -52.92 36.98 -5.96
CA VAL A 406 -51.76 37.42 -5.18
C VAL A 406 -51.25 36.35 -4.20
N PHE A 407 -52.17 35.64 -3.54
CA PHE A 407 -51.84 34.58 -2.60
C PHE A 407 -51.04 33.44 -3.25
N VAL A 408 -51.40 33.04 -4.47
CA VAL A 408 -50.71 31.97 -5.20
C VAL A 408 -49.28 32.39 -5.56
N MET A 409 -49.08 33.65 -5.94
CA MET A 409 -47.74 34.19 -6.21
C MET A 409 -46.86 34.24 -4.95
N GLN A 410 -47.44 34.52 -3.78
CA GLN A 410 -46.70 34.51 -2.51
C GLN A 410 -46.25 33.09 -2.14
N VAL A 411 -47.14 32.11 -2.26
CA VAL A 411 -46.81 30.69 -2.00
C VAL A 411 -45.74 30.20 -2.98
N ALA A 412 -45.86 30.54 -4.27
CA ALA A 412 -44.87 30.16 -5.28
C ALA A 412 -43.48 30.74 -4.98
N ARG A 413 -43.39 32.02 -4.57
CA ARG A 413 -42.13 32.64 -4.16
C ARG A 413 -41.52 31.93 -2.94
N LEU A 414 -42.34 31.67 -1.92
CA LEU A 414 -41.87 30.95 -0.72
C LEU A 414 -41.35 29.55 -1.09
N ALA A 415 -42.07 28.82 -1.94
CA ALA A 415 -41.68 27.50 -2.40
C ALA A 415 -40.34 27.51 -3.17
N VAL A 416 -40.09 28.53 -4.00
CA VAL A 416 -38.82 28.68 -4.73
C VAL A 416 -37.64 28.93 -3.79
N PHE A 417 -37.81 29.72 -2.73
CA PHE A 417 -36.73 30.03 -1.78
C PHE A 417 -36.58 29.00 -0.65
N ALA A 418 -37.56 28.12 -0.42
CA ALA A 418 -37.53 27.14 0.66
C ALA A 418 -36.32 26.19 0.61
N PRO A 419 -35.91 25.62 -0.56
CA PRO A 419 -34.71 24.77 -0.64
C PRO A 419 -33.43 25.50 -0.24
N LEU A 420 -33.28 26.76 -0.66
CA LEU A 420 -32.13 27.60 -0.31
C LEU A 420 -32.07 27.87 1.20
N ALA A 421 -33.21 28.20 1.81
CA ALA A 421 -33.31 28.40 3.25
C ALA A 421 -32.96 27.11 4.02
N GLY A 422 -33.46 25.96 3.57
CA GLY A 422 -33.13 24.66 4.16
C GLY A 422 -31.65 24.32 4.08
N PHE A 423 -31.01 24.58 2.93
CA PHE A 423 -29.57 24.38 2.75
C PHE A 423 -28.73 25.27 3.68
N LEU A 424 -29.09 26.56 3.81
CA LEU A 424 -28.40 27.48 4.73
C LEU A 424 -28.57 27.05 6.19
N LEU A 425 -29.75 26.55 6.57
CA LEU A 425 -30.00 26.02 7.92
C LEU A 425 -29.14 24.78 8.19
N LEU A 426 -28.99 23.88 7.21
CA LEU A 426 -28.13 22.70 7.34
C LEU A 426 -26.65 23.08 7.45
N GLN A 427 -26.19 24.08 6.68
CA GLN A 427 -24.84 24.62 6.82
C GLN A 427 -24.59 25.23 8.20
N LEU A 428 -25.59 25.94 8.75
CA LEU A 428 -25.53 26.48 10.10
C LEU A 428 -25.47 25.37 11.15
N LEU A 429 -26.26 24.31 11.00
CA LEU A 429 -26.22 23.13 11.88
C LEU A 429 -24.85 22.44 11.84
N LEU A 430 -24.25 22.27 10.66
CA LEU A 430 -22.90 21.72 10.53
C LEU A 430 -21.83 22.60 11.18
N LEU A 431 -22.00 23.93 11.13
CA LEU A 431 -21.11 24.87 11.82
C LEU A 431 -21.21 24.72 13.34
N ILE A 432 -22.43 24.57 13.87
CA ILE A 432 -22.70 24.42 15.31
C ILE A 432 -22.24 23.04 15.82
N ALA A 433 -22.48 21.98 15.03
CA ALA A 433 -22.09 20.62 15.39
C ALA A 433 -20.57 20.38 15.33
N ARG A 434 -19.79 21.35 14.82
CA ARG A 434 -18.33 21.23 14.74
C ARG A 434 -17.75 21.34 16.16
N PRO A 435 -17.22 20.25 16.75
CA PRO A 435 -16.65 20.32 18.09
C PRO A 435 -15.48 21.31 18.11
N ASN A 436 -15.49 22.20 19.11
CA ASN A 436 -14.48 23.24 19.27
C ASN A 436 -13.09 22.60 19.36
N ARG A 437 -12.26 22.82 18.34
CA ARG A 437 -10.87 22.31 18.23
C ARG A 437 -9.91 22.89 19.28
N GLU A 438 -10.40 23.69 20.22
CA GLU A 438 -9.59 24.30 21.27
C GLU A 438 -8.98 23.26 22.21
N GLU A 439 -9.58 22.06 22.33
CA GLU A 439 -9.04 20.95 23.13
C GLU A 439 -7.69 20.42 22.59
N GLY A 440 -7.52 20.41 21.25
CA GLY A 440 -6.29 19.92 20.60
C GLY A 440 -5.13 20.90 20.71
N ARG A 441 -5.40 22.20 20.70
CA ARG A 441 -4.37 23.25 20.84
C ARG A 441 -3.86 23.38 22.27
N ARG A 442 -4.70 23.07 23.27
CA ARG A 442 -4.26 22.97 24.68
C ARG A 442 -3.33 21.79 24.93
N ARG A 443 -3.48 20.67 24.20
CA ARG A 443 -2.53 19.55 24.29
C ARG A 443 -1.15 19.87 23.70
N THR A 444 -1.08 20.69 22.65
CA THR A 444 0.20 21.17 22.11
C THR A 444 0.81 22.28 22.96
N ALA A 445 -0.01 23.12 23.61
CA ALA A 445 0.49 24.16 24.51
C ALA A 445 0.97 23.63 25.88
N ASN A 446 0.45 22.48 26.34
CA ASN A 446 0.91 21.80 27.56
C ASN A 446 1.98 20.75 27.32
N GLN A 447 2.49 20.61 26.09
CA GLN A 447 3.72 19.88 25.87
C GLN A 447 4.84 20.78 26.41
N PRO A 448 5.49 20.41 27.53
CA PRO A 448 6.49 21.26 28.17
C PRO A 448 7.57 21.59 27.15
N ALA A 449 7.83 22.88 26.96
CA ALA A 449 8.88 23.39 26.10
C ALA A 449 10.17 22.62 26.40
N GLU A 450 10.56 21.76 25.46
CA GLU A 450 11.81 21.05 25.48
C GLU A 450 12.92 22.10 25.59
N ALA A 451 13.70 22.00 26.67
CA ALA A 451 14.64 23.01 27.09
C ALA A 451 15.58 23.40 25.95
N GLU A 452 15.48 24.66 25.54
CA GLU A 452 16.41 25.34 24.64
C GLU A 452 17.84 25.11 25.16
N PRO A 453 18.72 24.42 24.41
CA PRO A 453 20.06 24.13 24.90
C PRO A 453 20.84 25.43 25.04
N ALA A 454 21.32 25.65 26.27
CA ALA A 454 22.11 26.80 26.66
C ALA A 454 23.22 27.08 25.64
N LYS A 455 23.15 28.28 25.05
CA LYS A 455 24.20 28.91 24.27
C LYS A 455 25.39 29.18 25.20
N ASN A 456 26.22 28.16 25.43
CA ASN A 456 27.41 28.29 26.24
C ASN A 456 28.48 29.07 25.49
N ALA A 457 28.88 30.16 26.14
CA ALA A 457 30.08 30.93 25.94
C ALA A 457 31.31 30.06 25.66
N ALA A 458 31.99 30.36 24.56
CA ALA A 458 33.43 30.12 24.41
C ALA A 458 34.05 31.41 23.87
N VAL A 459 34.32 32.33 24.81
CA VAL A 459 35.29 33.40 24.68
C VAL A 459 36.66 32.79 25.01
N GLY A 460 37.62 32.96 24.10
CA GLY A 460 39.04 32.63 24.28
C GLY A 460 39.65 32.24 22.94
N SER A 461 40.78 32.73 22.47
CA SER A 461 41.82 33.65 22.96
C SER A 461 42.68 33.99 21.73
N PRO A 462 43.23 35.20 21.57
CA PRO A 462 44.12 35.53 20.46
C PRO A 462 45.56 35.08 20.78
N ALA A 463 46.16 34.28 19.90
CA ALA A 463 47.61 34.07 19.80
C ALA A 463 47.99 34.49 18.37
N ASP A 464 48.51 35.69 18.17
CA ASP A 464 49.93 36.05 18.32
C ASP A 464 50.83 35.19 17.40
N HIS A 465 50.98 35.63 16.15
CA HIS A 465 52.05 35.18 15.28
C HIS A 465 52.92 36.39 14.90
N ARG A 466 54.03 36.49 15.62
CA ARG A 466 55.21 37.28 15.29
C ARG A 466 55.79 36.85 13.94
N THR A 467 56.12 37.87 13.16
CA THR A 467 57.12 37.93 12.10
C THR A 467 58.50 37.45 12.56
N GLY A 468 59.18 36.69 11.71
CA GLY A 468 60.62 36.38 11.82
C GLY A 468 61.11 35.63 10.58
N ASP A 469 61.99 36.32 9.84
CA ASP A 469 62.85 35.95 8.70
C ASP A 469 62.24 35.75 7.30
#